data_AF-A0A8S0X579-F1
#
_entry.id   AF-A0A8S0X579-F1
#
_cell.length_a   1.000
_cell.length_b   1.000
_cell.length_c   1.000
_cell.angle_alpha   90.00
_cell.angle_beta   90.00
_cell.angle_gamma   90.00
#
_symmetry.space_group_name_H-M   'P 1'
#
loop_
_entity.id
_entity.type
_entity.pdbx_description
1 polymer ?
#
loop_
_entity_poly.entity_id
_entity_poly.type
_entity_poly.pdbx_seq_one_letter_code
_entity_poly.pdbx_strand_id
1 'polypeptide(L)'
;MAKILLGCLVGCLPCAGITAIRSLLDFIYIAQYTSHTTETLRYLQDALDEFQENKQFFIDTGLWQHLNIPKFHSLLHYIHSIKLFGTTDNYNTEMFERLHIDFAKHGWHASNKRDEFPQMIRWLSRQEKISQLATYISAHFSVPHPTPSPPSSPGANSDDLHEVESTITIAKEPNFKNRALSQIEVVHNAPNFSYHLKQYLGGLLVANSSAPRMSAARTAQFSLPFTKVSTYNMFRFQPKGIQDDEEEHDIIWAIPQSKGYPHGRYDTAVVLVNDEAQSTGLAGMTV
;
A
#
# COMPACT_ATOMS: atom_id res chain seq x y z
N MET A 1 -6.63 -3.88 -27.79
CA MET A 1 -6.23 -3.88 -29.22
C MET A 1 -6.76 -5.09 -30.02
N ALA A 2 -6.73 -6.31 -29.49
CA ALA A 2 -7.04 -7.51 -30.27
C ALA A 2 -8.45 -7.59 -30.88
N LYS A 3 -9.48 -6.95 -30.29
CA LYS A 3 -10.84 -6.91 -30.87
C LYS A 3 -10.91 -6.18 -32.21
N ILE A 4 -10.03 -5.22 -32.47
CA ILE A 4 -9.98 -4.47 -33.74
C ILE A 4 -9.55 -5.41 -34.88
N LEU A 5 -8.65 -6.35 -34.59
CA LEU A 5 -8.17 -7.34 -35.56
C LEU A 5 -9.22 -8.40 -35.90
N LEU A 6 -10.21 -8.62 -35.04
CA LEU A 6 -11.30 -9.56 -35.29
C LEU A 6 -12.13 -9.15 -36.53
N GLY A 7 -12.33 -7.84 -36.73
CA GLY A 7 -13.02 -7.31 -37.91
C GLY A 7 -12.29 -7.62 -39.22
N CYS A 8 -10.95 -7.72 -39.18
CA CYS A 8 -10.13 -8.06 -40.35
C CYS A 8 -10.24 -9.54 -40.75
N LEU A 9 -10.82 -10.40 -39.90
CA LEU A 9 -10.97 -11.83 -40.16
C LEU A 9 -12.30 -12.17 -40.86
N VAL A 10 -13.21 -11.21 -40.96
CA VAL A 10 -14.51 -11.39 -41.62
C VAL A 10 -14.29 -11.67 -43.11
N GLY A 11 -14.76 -12.83 -43.58
CA GLY A 11 -14.56 -13.31 -44.94
C GLY A 11 -13.24 -14.07 -45.16
N CYS A 12 -12.31 -14.05 -44.21
CA CYS A 12 -11.08 -14.85 -44.25
C CYS A 12 -11.20 -16.17 -43.48
N LEU A 13 -12.04 -16.21 -42.43
CA LEU A 13 -12.27 -17.38 -41.60
C LEU A 13 -13.75 -17.80 -41.60
N PRO A 14 -14.04 -19.11 -41.52
CA PRO A 14 -15.39 -19.60 -41.24
C PRO A 14 -15.93 -19.10 -39.91
N CYS A 15 -17.27 -19.05 -39.79
CA CYS A 15 -17.94 -18.53 -38.59
C CYS A 15 -17.45 -19.19 -37.30
N ALA A 16 -17.24 -20.51 -37.28
CA ALA A 16 -16.74 -21.22 -36.10
C ALA A 16 -15.39 -20.68 -35.60
N GLY A 17 -14.44 -20.41 -36.51
CA GLY A 17 -13.14 -19.84 -36.16
C GLY A 17 -13.26 -18.42 -35.61
N ILE A 18 -14.09 -17.58 -36.24
CA ILE A 18 -14.36 -16.22 -35.76
C ILE A 18 -15.00 -16.25 -34.37
N THR A 19 -15.98 -17.14 -34.16
CA THR A 19 -16.66 -17.34 -32.87
C THR A 19 -15.68 -17.77 -31.79
N ALA A 20 -14.80 -18.74 -32.06
CA ALA A 20 -13.80 -19.19 -31.10
C ALA A 20 -12.83 -18.06 -30.71
N ILE A 21 -12.36 -17.25 -31.67
CA ILE A 21 -11.47 -16.12 -31.36
C ILE A 21 -12.22 -15.05 -30.58
N ARG A 22 -13.46 -14.73 -30.98
CA ARG A 22 -14.31 -13.75 -30.30
C ARG A 22 -14.53 -14.13 -28.85
N SER A 23 -14.98 -15.35 -28.59
CA SER A 23 -15.30 -15.83 -27.25
C SER A 23 -14.07 -15.90 -26.35
N LEU A 24 -12.91 -16.32 -26.89
CA LEU A 24 -11.65 -16.26 -26.18
C LEU A 24 -11.25 -14.82 -25.82
N LEU A 25 -11.43 -13.87 -26.74
CA LEU A 25 -11.17 -12.45 -26.45
C LEU A 25 -12.13 -11.93 -25.39
N ASP A 26 -13.43 -12.21 -25.52
CA ASP A 26 -14.44 -11.80 -24.53
C ASP A 26 -14.09 -12.35 -23.14
N PHE A 27 -13.67 -13.61 -23.05
CA PHE A 27 -13.17 -14.19 -21.81
C PHE A 27 -12.00 -13.39 -21.22
N ILE A 28 -10.97 -13.11 -22.02
CA ILE A 28 -9.78 -12.38 -21.58
C ILE A 28 -10.14 -10.98 -21.08
N TYR A 29 -10.99 -10.24 -21.81
CA TYR A 29 -11.37 -8.88 -21.41
C TYR A 29 -12.24 -8.87 -20.15
N ILE A 30 -13.18 -9.80 -20.02
CA ILE A 30 -14.02 -9.88 -18.83
C ILE A 30 -13.17 -10.27 -17.61
N ALA A 31 -12.26 -11.23 -17.74
CA ALA A 31 -11.38 -11.66 -16.65
C ALA A 31 -10.48 -10.54 -16.09
N GLN A 32 -10.24 -9.48 -16.88
CA GLN A 32 -9.45 -8.30 -16.49
C GLN A 32 -10.26 -7.23 -15.75
N TYR A 33 -11.55 -7.44 -15.49
CA TYR A 33 -12.34 -6.48 -14.74
C TYR A 33 -11.82 -6.36 -13.30
N THR A 34 -11.76 -5.13 -12.80
CA THR A 34 -11.36 -4.79 -11.42
C THR A 34 -12.43 -5.15 -10.40
N SER A 35 -13.60 -5.61 -10.85
CA SER A 35 -14.67 -6.12 -9.99
C SER A 35 -15.53 -7.11 -10.76
N HIS A 36 -16.06 -8.11 -10.05
CA HIS A 36 -16.93 -9.12 -10.63
C HIS A 36 -18.25 -9.22 -9.84
N THR A 37 -19.36 -9.20 -10.58
CA THR A 37 -20.69 -9.58 -10.10
C THR A 37 -21.03 -11.00 -10.56
N THR A 38 -22.07 -11.59 -9.96
CA THR A 38 -22.62 -12.89 -10.40
C THR A 38 -22.95 -12.89 -11.89
N GLU A 39 -23.43 -11.76 -12.41
CA GLU A 39 -23.73 -11.60 -13.83
C GLU A 39 -22.47 -11.61 -14.71
N THR A 40 -21.43 -10.86 -14.33
CA THR A 40 -20.16 -10.87 -15.09
C THR A 40 -19.45 -12.22 -15.04
N LEU A 41 -19.57 -12.96 -13.94
CA LEU A 41 -19.03 -14.32 -13.84
C LEU A 41 -19.79 -15.30 -14.74
N ARG A 42 -21.09 -15.09 -14.92
CA ARG A 42 -21.87 -15.85 -15.91
C ARG A 42 -21.39 -15.52 -17.33
N TYR A 43 -21.20 -14.26 -17.68
CA TYR A 43 -20.65 -13.90 -19.00
C TYR A 43 -19.26 -14.49 -19.25
N LEU A 44 -18.43 -14.56 -18.20
CA LEU A 44 -17.13 -15.21 -18.28
C LEU A 44 -17.26 -16.73 -18.54
N GLN A 45 -18.22 -17.40 -17.90
CA GLN A 45 -18.52 -18.82 -18.16
C GLN A 45 -19.05 -19.04 -19.57
N ASP A 46 -20.03 -18.24 -19.99
CA ASP A 46 -20.65 -18.33 -21.32
C ASP A 46 -19.58 -18.18 -22.43
N ALA A 47 -18.65 -17.23 -22.26
CA ALA A 47 -17.53 -17.03 -23.18
C ALA A 47 -16.55 -18.23 -23.20
N LEU A 48 -16.32 -18.86 -22.04
CA LEU A 48 -15.48 -20.06 -21.97
C LEU A 48 -16.14 -21.25 -22.67
N ASP A 49 -17.43 -21.46 -22.44
CA ASP A 49 -18.20 -22.55 -23.04
C ASP A 49 -18.27 -22.37 -24.56
N GLU A 50 -18.56 -21.17 -25.04
CA GLU A 50 -18.58 -20.84 -26.47
C GLU A 50 -17.19 -21.06 -27.12
N PHE A 51 -16.09 -20.76 -26.42
CA PHE A 51 -14.75 -21.11 -26.88
C PHE A 51 -14.56 -22.63 -26.96
N GLN A 52 -15.00 -23.40 -25.96
CA GLN A 52 -14.83 -24.85 -25.96
C GLN A 52 -15.60 -25.57 -27.05
N GLU A 53 -16.81 -25.10 -27.37
CA GLU A 53 -17.62 -25.64 -28.45
C GLU A 53 -16.98 -25.41 -29.82
N ASN A 54 -16.29 -24.28 -30.00
CA ASN A 54 -15.78 -23.87 -31.30
C ASN A 54 -14.26 -24.10 -31.49
N LYS A 55 -13.49 -24.38 -30.43
CA LYS A 55 -12.01 -24.55 -30.51
C LYS A 55 -11.57 -25.71 -31.40
N GLN A 56 -12.42 -26.72 -31.61
CA GLN A 56 -12.11 -27.88 -32.45
C GLN A 56 -11.83 -27.47 -33.90
N PHE A 57 -12.39 -26.34 -34.34
CA PHE A 57 -12.10 -25.72 -35.63
C PHE A 57 -10.59 -25.60 -35.92
N PHE A 58 -9.77 -25.23 -34.94
CA PHE A 58 -8.32 -25.06 -35.13
C PHE A 58 -7.58 -26.38 -35.35
N ILE A 59 -8.14 -27.49 -34.86
CA ILE A 59 -7.59 -28.83 -35.05
C ILE A 59 -8.03 -29.36 -36.42
N ASP A 60 -9.31 -29.22 -36.74
CA ASP A 60 -9.89 -29.75 -37.97
C ASP A 60 -9.34 -29.06 -39.23
N THR A 61 -9.01 -27.77 -39.13
CA THR A 61 -8.33 -27.02 -40.22
C THR A 61 -6.84 -27.33 -40.33
N GLY A 62 -6.29 -28.15 -39.44
CA GLY A 62 -4.87 -28.49 -39.41
C GLY A 62 -3.96 -27.34 -38.97
N LEU A 63 -4.53 -26.24 -38.45
CA LEU A 63 -3.75 -25.12 -37.90
C LEU A 63 -2.95 -25.55 -36.67
N TRP A 64 -3.50 -26.46 -35.86
CA TRP A 64 -2.88 -27.00 -34.66
C TRP A 64 -3.12 -28.51 -34.53
N GLN A 65 -2.13 -29.25 -34.03
CA GLN A 65 -2.28 -30.70 -33.78
C GLN A 65 -3.13 -30.99 -32.53
N HIS A 66 -3.00 -30.14 -31.50
CA HIS A 66 -3.75 -30.24 -30.25
C HIS A 66 -3.81 -28.88 -29.54
N LEU A 67 -4.76 -28.73 -28.62
CA LEU A 67 -4.89 -27.54 -27.76
C LEU A 67 -4.56 -27.82 -26.29
N ASN A 68 -3.80 -28.88 -26.01
CA ASN A 68 -3.31 -29.27 -24.67
C ASN A 68 -2.19 -28.34 -24.19
N ILE A 69 -2.45 -27.04 -24.12
CA ILE A 69 -1.52 -26.01 -23.69
C ILE A 69 -1.92 -25.60 -22.27
N PRO A 70 -0.98 -25.51 -21.30
CA PRO A 70 -1.29 -25.13 -19.93
C PRO A 70 -2.13 -23.85 -19.80
N LYS A 71 -1.89 -22.87 -20.69
CA LYS A 71 -2.65 -21.61 -20.76
C LYS A 71 -4.13 -21.79 -21.11
N PHE A 72 -4.48 -22.76 -21.97
CA PHE A 72 -5.88 -23.06 -22.26
C PHE A 72 -6.52 -23.86 -21.14
N HIS A 73 -5.76 -24.77 -20.51
CA HIS A 73 -6.24 -25.50 -19.34
C HIS A 73 -6.51 -24.57 -18.15
N SER A 74 -5.65 -23.55 -17.94
CA SER A 74 -5.82 -22.62 -16.82
C SER A 74 -7.13 -21.84 -16.88
N LEU A 75 -7.69 -21.58 -18.08
CA LEU A 75 -8.96 -20.86 -18.24
C LEU A 75 -10.12 -21.52 -17.47
N LEU A 76 -10.09 -22.86 -17.33
CA LEU A 76 -11.08 -23.63 -16.57
C LEU A 76 -11.14 -23.22 -15.09
N HIS A 77 -10.03 -22.74 -14.55
CA HIS A 77 -9.89 -22.46 -13.12
C HIS A 77 -10.19 -21.00 -12.78
N TYR A 78 -10.22 -20.09 -13.76
CA TYR A 78 -10.37 -18.65 -13.51
C TYR A 78 -11.61 -18.31 -12.70
N ILE A 79 -12.78 -18.84 -13.05
CA ILE A 79 -14.03 -18.50 -12.36
C ILE A 79 -14.00 -18.98 -10.90
N HIS A 80 -13.43 -20.16 -10.65
CA HIS A 80 -13.26 -20.68 -9.31
C HIS A 80 -12.24 -19.85 -8.51
N SER A 81 -11.10 -19.54 -9.13
CA SER A 81 -10.07 -18.67 -8.53
C SER A 81 -10.60 -17.29 -8.22
N ILE A 82 -11.38 -16.67 -9.11
CA ILE A 82 -11.95 -15.33 -8.88
C ILE A 82 -12.89 -15.33 -7.67
N LYS A 83 -13.71 -16.38 -7.52
CA LYS A 83 -14.61 -16.53 -6.37
C LYS A 83 -13.87 -16.72 -5.04
N LEU A 84 -12.70 -17.37 -5.06
CA LEU A 84 -11.91 -17.66 -3.86
C LEU A 84 -10.93 -16.54 -3.48
N PHE A 85 -10.30 -15.92 -4.47
CA PHE A 85 -9.12 -15.07 -4.31
C PHE A 85 -9.32 -13.63 -4.77
N GLY A 86 -10.48 -13.30 -5.37
CA GLY A 86 -10.78 -11.98 -5.89
C GLY A 86 -10.37 -11.78 -7.36
N THR A 87 -10.34 -10.53 -7.81
CA THR A 87 -10.05 -10.15 -9.20
C THR A 87 -8.61 -10.47 -9.61
N THR A 88 -8.37 -10.59 -10.91
CA THR A 88 -7.09 -11.11 -11.44
C THR A 88 -5.98 -10.05 -11.53
N ASP A 89 -6.33 -8.77 -11.43
CA ASP A 89 -5.44 -7.62 -11.50
C ASP A 89 -4.35 -7.64 -10.43
N ASN A 90 -4.67 -8.10 -9.21
CA ASN A 90 -3.72 -8.18 -8.10
C ASN A 90 -2.70 -9.32 -8.22
N TYR A 91 -2.84 -10.22 -9.20
CA TYR A 91 -2.01 -11.42 -9.34
C TYR A 91 -1.15 -11.42 -10.61
N ASN A 92 -1.10 -10.30 -11.33
CA ASN A 92 -0.23 -10.19 -12.49
C ASN A 92 1.24 -9.95 -12.08
N THR A 93 2.17 -10.28 -12.97
CA THR A 93 3.61 -10.06 -12.77
C THR A 93 4.09 -8.77 -13.44
N GLU A 94 3.19 -7.96 -14.02
CA GLU A 94 3.56 -6.79 -14.81
C GLU A 94 4.31 -5.76 -13.95
N MET A 95 3.85 -5.55 -12.71
CA MET A 95 4.53 -4.69 -11.74
C MET A 95 5.97 -5.15 -11.50
N PHE A 96 6.16 -6.44 -11.22
CA PHE A 96 7.50 -6.99 -10.96
C PHE A 96 8.40 -6.93 -12.19
N GLU A 97 7.86 -7.17 -13.39
CA GLU A 97 8.62 -7.03 -14.63
C GLU A 97 9.00 -5.57 -14.90
N ARG A 98 8.15 -4.61 -14.54
CA ARG A 98 8.49 -3.18 -14.62
C ARG A 98 9.63 -2.84 -13.65
N LEU A 99 9.51 -3.26 -12.40
CA LEU A 99 10.56 -3.06 -11.39
C LEU A 99 11.87 -3.75 -11.80
N HIS A 100 11.82 -4.88 -12.49
CA HIS A 100 13.01 -5.56 -13.00
C HIS A 100 13.76 -4.74 -14.06
N ILE A 101 13.06 -3.91 -14.84
CA ILE A 101 13.73 -2.93 -15.73
C ILE A 101 14.51 -1.91 -14.91
N ASP A 102 13.84 -1.28 -13.95
CA ASP A 102 14.40 -0.16 -13.19
C ASP A 102 15.51 -0.60 -12.22
N PHE A 103 15.32 -1.71 -11.54
CA PHE A 103 16.25 -2.17 -10.48
C PHE A 103 17.33 -3.13 -10.98
N ALA A 104 17.07 -3.91 -12.03
CA ALA A 104 18.07 -4.85 -12.55
C ALA A 104 18.65 -4.38 -13.89
N LYS A 105 17.84 -4.15 -14.92
CA LYS A 105 18.38 -3.85 -16.26
C LYS A 105 19.18 -2.56 -16.28
N HIS A 106 18.66 -1.47 -15.73
CA HIS A 106 19.41 -0.20 -15.69
C HIS A 106 20.70 -0.32 -14.88
N GLY A 107 20.67 -0.97 -13.72
CA GLY A 107 21.87 -1.24 -12.93
C GLY A 107 22.90 -2.09 -13.68
N TRP A 108 22.44 -3.15 -14.37
CA TRP A 108 23.29 -3.99 -15.21
C TRP A 108 23.94 -3.20 -16.34
N HIS A 109 23.15 -2.38 -17.06
CA HIS A 109 23.64 -1.53 -18.14
C HIS A 109 24.66 -0.48 -17.67
N ALA A 110 24.51 0.02 -16.44
CA ALA A 110 25.44 0.98 -15.83
C ALA A 110 26.71 0.31 -15.24
N SER A 111 26.73 -1.02 -15.12
CA SER A 111 27.87 -1.76 -14.60
C SER A 111 28.94 -2.04 -15.66
N ASN A 112 30.14 -2.40 -15.21
CA ASN A 112 31.19 -2.91 -16.10
C ASN A 112 31.04 -4.41 -16.44
N LYS A 113 29.98 -5.08 -15.94
CA LYS A 113 29.64 -6.51 -16.15
C LYS A 113 30.69 -7.50 -15.62
N ARG A 114 31.52 -7.08 -14.66
CA ARG A 114 32.48 -7.92 -13.96
C ARG A 114 32.27 -7.78 -12.46
N ASP A 115 31.81 -8.85 -11.80
CA ASP A 115 31.36 -8.77 -10.40
C ASP A 115 30.33 -7.64 -10.25
N GLU A 116 29.26 -7.78 -11.04
CA GLU A 116 28.24 -6.78 -11.29
C GLU A 116 27.33 -6.57 -10.08
N PHE A 117 27.11 -7.60 -9.26
CA PHE A 117 26.07 -7.58 -8.24
C PHE A 117 26.32 -6.45 -7.21
N PRO A 118 27.53 -6.28 -6.64
CA PRO A 118 27.82 -5.13 -5.78
C PRO A 118 27.71 -3.78 -6.50
N GLN A 119 27.97 -3.73 -7.81
CA GLN A 119 27.87 -2.51 -8.62
C GLN A 119 26.43 -2.12 -8.86
N MET A 120 25.55 -3.09 -9.15
CA MET A 120 24.12 -2.90 -9.32
C MET A 120 23.47 -2.40 -8.03
N ILE A 121 23.82 -3.00 -6.88
CA ILE A 121 23.35 -2.54 -5.57
C ILE A 121 23.82 -1.10 -5.30
N ARG A 122 25.11 -0.81 -5.53
CA ARG A 122 25.65 0.55 -5.36
C ARG A 122 24.98 1.55 -6.29
N TRP A 123 24.67 1.16 -7.53
CA TRP A 123 23.95 2.00 -8.49
C TRP A 123 22.54 2.29 -7.99
N LEU A 124 21.81 1.28 -7.53
CA LEU A 124 20.46 1.43 -6.99
C LEU A 124 20.44 2.36 -5.77
N SER A 125 21.33 2.14 -4.79
CA SER A 125 21.44 3.01 -3.61
C SER A 125 21.79 4.47 -3.96
N ARG A 126 22.47 4.71 -5.09
CA ARG A 126 22.72 6.07 -5.56
C ARG A 126 21.46 6.69 -6.17
N GLN A 127 20.70 5.94 -6.96
CA GLN A 127 19.43 6.41 -7.51
C GLN A 127 18.44 6.76 -6.40
N GLU A 128 18.33 5.92 -5.38
CA GLU A 128 17.46 6.18 -4.21
C GLU A 128 17.85 7.48 -3.49
N LYS A 129 19.16 7.68 -3.24
CA LYS A 129 19.66 8.92 -2.60
C LYS A 129 19.43 10.16 -3.44
N ILE A 130 19.62 10.06 -4.77
CA ILE A 130 19.36 11.16 -5.69
C ILE A 130 17.86 11.48 -5.71
N SER A 131 17.00 10.46 -5.76
CA SER A 131 15.55 10.64 -5.72
C SER A 131 15.11 11.31 -4.42
N GLN A 132 15.59 10.82 -3.26
CA GLN A 132 15.31 11.42 -1.95
C GLN A 132 15.76 12.89 -1.89
N LEU A 133 16.96 13.19 -2.38
CA LEU A 133 17.46 14.56 -2.44
C LEU A 133 16.62 15.43 -3.38
N ALA A 134 16.23 14.91 -4.55
CA ALA A 134 15.38 15.63 -5.49
C ALA A 134 14.01 15.97 -4.88
N THR A 135 13.40 15.02 -4.16
CA THR A 135 12.16 15.25 -3.41
C THR A 135 12.36 16.29 -2.31
N TYR A 136 13.45 16.21 -1.53
CA TYR A 136 13.79 17.19 -0.51
C TYR A 136 13.95 18.60 -1.11
N ILE A 137 14.67 18.71 -2.22
CA ILE A 137 14.87 19.99 -2.92
C ILE A 137 13.54 20.52 -3.44
N SER A 138 12.71 19.68 -4.06
CA SER A 138 11.38 20.07 -4.54
C SER A 138 10.51 20.60 -3.41
N ALA A 139 10.48 19.92 -2.27
CA ALA A 139 9.66 20.31 -1.12
C ALA A 139 10.13 21.63 -0.47
N HIS A 140 11.43 21.92 -0.46
CA HIS A 140 11.98 23.09 0.24
C HIS A 140 12.32 24.28 -0.66
N PHE A 141 12.50 24.06 -1.97
CA PHE A 141 13.00 25.09 -2.89
C PHE A 141 12.15 25.26 -4.15
N SER A 142 11.02 24.57 -4.28
CA SER A 142 10.05 24.91 -5.33
C SER A 142 9.47 26.29 -5.07
N VAL A 143 9.92 27.27 -5.86
CA VAL A 143 9.22 28.53 -6.03
C VAL A 143 7.87 28.19 -6.66
N PRO A 144 6.73 28.71 -6.14
CA PRO A 144 5.44 28.48 -6.75
C PRO A 144 5.44 29.06 -8.16
N HIS A 145 5.61 28.21 -9.16
CA HIS A 145 5.32 28.56 -10.53
C HIS A 145 3.79 28.45 -10.70
N PRO A 146 3.10 29.54 -11.08
CA PRO A 146 1.68 29.48 -11.35
C PRO A 146 1.48 28.70 -12.65
N THR A 147 1.20 27.40 -12.53
CA THR A 147 0.52 26.67 -13.60
C THR A 147 -0.91 27.20 -13.70
N PRO A 148 -1.42 27.50 -14.91
CA PRO A 148 -2.80 27.94 -15.06
C PRO A 148 -3.71 26.77 -14.68
N SER A 149 -4.39 26.91 -13.55
CA SER A 149 -5.44 25.99 -13.11
C SER A 149 -6.60 25.99 -14.13
N PRO A 150 -7.22 24.83 -14.41
CA PRO A 150 -8.55 24.79 -15.01
C PRO A 150 -9.53 25.55 -14.10
N PRO A 151 -10.62 26.15 -14.64
CA PRO A 151 -11.47 27.05 -13.87
C PRO A 151 -12.11 26.33 -12.67
N SER A 152 -11.66 26.70 -11.48
CA SER A 152 -12.22 26.26 -10.21
C SER A 152 -13.54 27.00 -9.94
N SER A 153 -14.55 26.20 -9.57
CA SER A 153 -15.79 26.67 -8.95
C SER A 153 -15.51 27.52 -7.70
N PRO A 154 -16.37 28.48 -7.35
CA PRO A 154 -16.04 29.51 -6.40
C PRO A 154 -16.27 29.06 -4.95
N GLY A 155 -15.26 29.25 -4.11
CA GLY A 155 -15.44 29.48 -2.68
C GLY A 155 -14.49 28.74 -1.77
N ALA A 156 -13.28 29.28 -1.57
CA ALA A 156 -12.60 29.26 -0.27
C ALA A 156 -11.46 30.28 -0.31
N ASN A 157 -11.45 31.16 0.69
CA ASN A 157 -10.50 32.26 0.84
C ASN A 157 -9.08 31.73 1.10
N SER A 158 -8.12 32.44 0.51
CA SER A 158 -6.72 32.47 0.90
C SER A 158 -6.56 33.00 2.32
N ASP A 159 -5.83 32.27 3.17
CA ASP A 159 -4.72 32.78 3.97
C ASP A 159 -4.11 31.64 4.81
N ASP A 160 -2.79 31.76 5.04
CA ASP A 160 -1.87 30.95 5.86
C ASP A 160 -1.14 29.73 5.25
N LEU A 161 0.09 30.01 4.83
CA LEU A 161 1.20 29.07 4.69
C LEU A 161 1.66 28.60 6.08
N HIS A 162 1.21 27.43 6.52
CA HIS A 162 1.81 26.70 7.63
C HIS A 162 2.59 25.50 7.09
N GLU A 163 3.82 25.29 7.58
CA GLU A 163 4.48 23.99 7.55
C GLU A 163 3.45 22.94 7.98
N VAL A 164 3.01 22.08 7.06
CA VAL A 164 2.06 21.02 7.40
C VAL A 164 2.83 19.95 8.16
N GLU A 165 2.94 20.15 9.47
CA GLU A 165 3.18 19.09 10.43
C GLU A 165 2.17 17.97 10.14
N SER A 166 2.66 16.73 10.04
CA SER A 166 1.83 15.54 9.88
C SER A 166 0.71 15.56 10.93
N THR A 167 -0.51 15.86 10.49
CA THR A 167 -1.60 16.23 11.39
C THR A 167 -2.24 14.96 11.94
N ILE A 168 -2.16 14.80 13.26
CA ILE A 168 -2.82 13.70 13.97
C ILE A 168 -4.26 14.13 14.29
N THR A 169 -5.23 13.36 13.81
CA THR A 169 -6.66 13.57 14.07
C THR A 169 -7.19 12.49 15.00
N ILE A 170 -7.77 12.91 16.13
CA ILE A 170 -8.37 12.03 17.13
C ILE A 170 -9.86 12.35 17.27
N ALA A 171 -10.68 11.36 17.62
CA ALA A 171 -12.09 11.58 17.89
C ALA A 171 -12.30 12.59 19.04
N LYS A 172 -13.35 13.42 18.95
CA LYS A 172 -13.66 14.41 20.01
C LYS A 172 -13.95 13.73 21.36
N GLU A 173 -14.55 12.55 21.32
CA GLU A 173 -14.94 11.79 22.50
C GLU A 173 -14.11 10.52 22.62
N PRO A 174 -13.48 10.25 23.78
CA PRO A 174 -12.71 9.04 23.99
C PRO A 174 -13.59 7.80 24.12
N ASN A 175 -13.05 6.65 23.68
CA ASN A 175 -13.72 5.37 23.83
C ASN A 175 -13.89 5.00 25.31
N PHE A 176 -12.93 5.38 26.15
CA PHE A 176 -13.04 5.21 27.59
C PHE A 176 -12.56 6.47 28.34
N LYS A 177 -13.48 7.13 29.03
CA LYS A 177 -13.18 8.28 29.91
C LYS A 177 -12.60 7.79 31.24
N ASN A 178 -11.63 8.52 31.78
CA ASN A 178 -11.12 8.34 33.15
C ASN A 178 -10.61 6.93 33.49
N ARG A 179 -9.91 6.28 32.56
CA ARG A 179 -9.26 4.98 32.80
C ARG A 179 -8.07 5.11 33.72
N ALA A 180 -8.04 4.30 34.79
CA ALA A 180 -6.90 4.26 35.69
C ALA A 180 -5.65 3.73 34.97
N LEU A 181 -4.48 4.29 35.25
CA LEU A 181 -3.22 3.87 34.62
C LEU A 181 -2.92 2.38 34.84
N SER A 182 -3.21 1.85 36.03
CA SER A 182 -3.09 0.42 36.34
C SER A 182 -4.04 -0.47 35.53
N GLN A 183 -5.22 0.04 35.17
CA GLN A 183 -6.14 -0.70 34.28
C GLN A 183 -5.64 -0.70 32.85
N ILE A 184 -4.93 0.34 32.39
CA ILE A 184 -4.38 0.39 31.04
C ILE A 184 -3.31 -0.69 30.87
N GLU A 185 -2.43 -0.84 31.86
CA GLU A 185 -1.38 -1.87 31.85
C GLU A 185 -1.93 -3.28 31.65
N VAL A 186 -3.07 -3.58 32.29
CA VAL A 186 -3.73 -4.89 32.22
C VAL A 186 -4.58 -5.03 30.96
N VAL A 187 -5.47 -4.06 30.69
CA VAL A 187 -6.51 -4.17 29.64
C VAL A 187 -5.92 -4.00 28.23
N HIS A 188 -4.89 -3.16 28.08
CA HIS A 188 -4.23 -2.93 26.80
C HIS A 188 -2.94 -3.74 26.64
N ASN A 189 -2.66 -4.68 27.56
CA ASN A 189 -1.43 -5.51 27.56
C ASN A 189 -0.15 -4.65 27.41
N ALA A 190 -0.10 -3.54 28.15
CA ALA A 190 0.96 -2.54 28.08
C ALA A 190 1.77 -2.54 29.38
N PRO A 191 2.66 -3.53 29.60
CA PRO A 191 3.40 -3.64 30.85
C PRO A 191 4.26 -2.39 31.08
N ASN A 192 4.33 -1.94 32.34
CA ASN A 192 5.11 -0.77 32.76
C ASN A 192 4.67 0.57 32.12
N PHE A 193 3.45 0.67 31.59
CA PHE A 193 2.93 1.90 30.99
C PHE A 193 3.11 3.12 31.91
N SER A 194 2.80 2.99 33.21
CA SER A 194 2.94 4.08 34.17
C SER A 194 4.39 4.54 34.34
N TYR A 195 5.36 3.63 34.26
CA TYR A 195 6.78 3.94 34.33
C TYR A 195 7.24 4.69 33.08
N HIS A 196 6.90 4.18 31.89
CA HIS A 196 7.27 4.82 30.63
C HIS A 196 6.60 6.18 30.44
N LEU A 197 5.35 6.35 30.90
CA LEU A 197 4.67 7.64 30.89
C LEU A 197 5.39 8.67 31.77
N LYS A 198 5.84 8.27 32.97
CA LYS A 198 6.65 9.15 33.84
C LYS A 198 7.98 9.52 33.20
N GLN A 199 8.65 8.56 32.55
CA GLN A 199 9.90 8.81 31.84
C GLN A 199 9.71 9.79 30.67
N TYR A 200 8.65 9.60 29.88
CA TYR A 200 8.32 10.48 28.75
C TYR A 200 8.00 11.91 29.23
N LEU A 201 7.11 12.07 30.20
CA LEU A 201 6.76 13.37 30.75
C LEU A 201 7.94 14.05 31.45
N GLY A 202 8.79 13.27 32.13
CA GLY A 202 10.05 13.75 32.69
C GLY A 202 11.00 14.29 31.62
N GLY A 203 11.08 13.62 30.46
CA GLY A 203 11.85 14.08 29.31
C GLY A 203 11.35 15.41 28.75
N LEU A 204 10.04 15.61 28.65
CA LEU A 204 9.45 16.88 28.20
C LEU A 204 9.72 18.05 29.17
N LEU A 205 9.67 17.79 30.48
CA LEU A 205 10.00 18.79 31.50
C LEU A 205 11.49 19.19 31.44
N VAL A 206 12.36 18.24 31.09
CA VAL A 206 13.80 18.45 30.91
C VAL A 206 14.13 19.09 29.55
N ALA A 207 13.34 18.90 28.50
CA ALA A 207 13.58 19.62 27.23
C ALA A 207 13.38 21.14 27.38
N ASN A 208 12.50 21.55 28.30
CA ASN A 208 12.19 22.96 28.57
C ASN A 208 13.08 23.61 29.65
N SER A 209 14.00 22.87 30.25
CA SER A 209 14.89 23.35 31.32
C SER A 209 16.28 22.76 31.12
N SER A 210 17.38 23.46 31.33
CA SER A 210 18.76 22.94 31.15
C SER A 210 19.18 21.86 32.16
N ALA A 211 18.26 21.02 32.62
CA ALA A 211 18.44 19.95 33.58
C ALA A 211 18.94 18.66 32.88
N PRO A 212 19.67 17.79 33.58
CA PRO A 212 20.05 16.49 33.03
C PRO A 212 18.84 15.55 32.90
N ARG A 213 18.89 14.63 31.91
CA ARG A 213 17.89 13.56 31.71
C ARG A 213 17.56 12.87 33.04
N MET A 214 16.27 12.66 33.31
CA MET A 214 15.82 12.05 34.56
C MET A 214 16.36 10.61 34.71
N SER A 215 17.19 10.38 35.72
CA SER A 215 17.68 9.04 36.09
C SER A 215 16.53 8.12 36.51
N ALA A 216 16.67 6.80 36.32
CA ALA A 216 15.67 5.79 36.73
C ALA A 216 15.21 5.92 38.20
N ALA A 217 16.13 6.27 39.11
CA ALA A 217 15.81 6.49 40.53
C ALA A 217 14.88 7.70 40.75
N ARG A 218 15.05 8.78 39.99
CA ARG A 218 14.17 9.96 40.02
C ARG A 218 12.81 9.68 39.38
N THR A 219 12.76 8.88 38.32
CA THR A 219 11.49 8.45 37.69
C THR A 219 10.63 7.62 38.64
N ALA A 220 11.25 6.77 39.47
CA ALA A 220 10.54 5.99 40.47
C ALA A 220 9.92 6.85 41.59
N GLN A 221 10.61 7.93 41.99
CA GLN A 221 10.14 8.86 43.03
C GLN A 221 9.14 9.90 42.51
N PHE A 222 9.05 10.08 41.19
CA PHE A 222 8.13 11.03 40.58
C PHE A 222 6.70 10.50 40.63
N SER A 223 5.78 11.26 41.24
CA SER A 223 4.34 10.99 41.20
C SER A 223 3.67 11.85 40.15
N LEU A 224 2.83 11.23 39.31
CA LEU A 224 2.01 11.97 38.37
C LEU A 224 0.92 12.73 39.15
N PRO A 225 0.54 13.94 38.72
CA PRO A 225 -0.56 14.70 39.33
C PRO A 225 -1.95 14.10 39.01
N PHE A 226 -2.00 13.09 38.13
CA PHE A 226 -3.20 12.36 37.76
C PHE A 226 -2.94 10.86 37.78
N THR A 227 -4.01 10.09 38.04
CA THR A 227 -3.99 8.63 38.05
C THR A 227 -4.90 8.02 36.99
N LYS A 228 -5.60 8.87 36.23
CA LYS A 228 -6.57 8.49 35.22
C LYS A 228 -6.37 9.29 33.95
N VAL A 229 -6.55 8.65 32.80
CA VAL A 229 -6.47 9.26 31.48
C VAL A 229 -7.63 8.79 30.60
N SER A 230 -7.95 9.58 29.58
CA SER A 230 -8.88 9.16 28.54
C SER A 230 -8.14 8.34 27.50
N THR A 231 -8.70 7.20 27.09
CA THR A 231 -8.08 6.33 26.07
C THR A 231 -8.92 6.28 24.80
N TYR A 232 -8.21 6.24 23.67
CA TYR A 232 -8.75 6.17 22.32
C TYR A 232 -8.28 4.88 21.67
N ASN A 233 -9.18 4.23 20.92
CA ASN A 233 -8.88 2.98 20.24
C ASN A 233 -8.30 3.19 18.84
N MET A 234 -8.33 4.42 18.33
CA MET A 234 -7.73 4.76 17.04
C MET A 234 -7.33 6.23 17.01
N PHE A 235 -6.38 6.53 16.13
CA PHE A 235 -6.17 7.89 15.63
C PHE A 235 -5.91 7.82 14.14
N ARG A 236 -6.24 8.90 13.43
CA ARG A 236 -5.88 9.07 12.03
C ARG A 236 -4.67 9.98 11.95
N PHE A 237 -3.82 9.74 10.98
CA PHE A 237 -2.72 10.64 10.67
C PHE A 237 -2.56 10.73 9.16
N GLN A 238 -2.02 11.85 8.73
CA GLN A 238 -1.70 12.09 7.33
C GLN A 238 -0.18 11.95 7.18
N PRO A 239 0.33 10.80 6.67
CA PRO A 239 1.73 10.71 6.28
C PRO A 239 2.00 11.72 5.14
N LYS A 240 3.25 12.19 5.04
CA LYS A 240 3.66 12.97 3.86
C LYS A 240 3.62 12.05 2.65
N GLY A 241 2.67 12.29 1.75
CA GLY A 241 2.51 11.53 0.51
C GLY A 241 3.78 11.58 -0.33
N ILE A 242 4.08 10.49 -1.04
CA ILE A 242 5.21 10.39 -1.97
C ILE A 242 4.88 11.07 -3.32
N GLN A 243 3.60 11.36 -3.58
CA GLN A 243 3.09 12.07 -4.76
C GLN A 243 2.18 13.23 -4.33
N ASP A 244 2.25 14.34 -5.05
CA ASP A 244 1.64 15.63 -4.66
C ASP A 244 0.10 15.69 -4.74
N ASP A 245 -0.57 14.65 -5.26
CA ASP A 245 -2.00 14.73 -5.61
C ASP A 245 -2.94 13.75 -4.84
N GLU A 246 -2.42 12.94 -3.90
CA GLU A 246 -3.27 12.05 -3.08
C GLU A 246 -3.14 12.38 -1.58
N GLU A 247 -4.22 12.91 -1.00
CA GLU A 247 -4.36 13.06 0.46
C GLU A 247 -4.54 11.68 1.12
N GLU A 248 -3.45 10.97 1.33
CA GLU A 248 -3.47 9.66 1.97
C GLU A 248 -3.69 9.81 3.48
N HIS A 249 -4.75 9.16 3.99
CA HIS A 249 -5.09 9.17 5.40
C HIS A 249 -4.96 7.76 5.96
N ASP A 250 -4.00 7.58 6.86
CA ASP A 250 -3.81 6.30 7.55
C ASP A 250 -4.51 6.30 8.91
N ILE A 251 -4.90 5.10 9.34
CA ILE A 251 -5.58 4.87 10.62
C ILE A 251 -4.82 3.80 11.39
N ILE A 252 -4.35 4.17 12.58
CA ILE A 252 -3.74 3.23 13.53
C ILE A 252 -4.79 2.81 14.54
N TRP A 253 -4.95 1.51 14.71
CA TRP A 253 -5.86 0.91 15.69
C TRP A 253 -5.10 0.34 16.90
N ALA A 254 -5.67 0.52 18.08
CA ALA A 254 -5.23 -0.04 19.35
C ALA A 254 -6.45 -0.38 20.22
N ILE A 255 -7.08 -1.53 19.92
CA ILE A 255 -8.29 -2.03 20.58
C ILE A 255 -7.89 -3.06 21.65
N PRO A 256 -8.30 -2.87 22.93
CA PRO A 256 -8.02 -3.83 23.99
C PRO A 256 -8.81 -5.13 23.84
N GLN A 257 -8.38 -6.16 24.57
CA GLN A 257 -9.09 -7.44 24.60
C GLN A 257 -10.54 -7.27 25.11
N SER A 258 -11.48 -7.87 24.39
CA SER A 258 -12.91 -7.83 24.72
C SER A 258 -13.63 -9.06 24.17
N LYS A 259 -14.93 -9.21 24.48
CA LYS A 259 -15.74 -10.31 23.92
C LYS A 259 -15.75 -10.34 22.38
N GLY A 260 -15.67 -9.18 21.73
CA GLY A 260 -15.59 -9.07 20.26
C GLY A 260 -14.18 -9.16 19.69
N TYR A 261 -13.16 -8.97 20.52
CA TYR A 261 -11.74 -9.02 20.14
C TYR A 261 -10.97 -9.81 21.20
N PRO A 262 -11.03 -11.15 21.20
CA PRO A 262 -10.47 -11.99 22.26
C PRO A 262 -8.95 -11.85 22.42
N HIS A 263 -8.26 -11.46 21.36
CA HIS A 263 -6.81 -11.21 21.37
C HIS A 263 -6.44 -9.72 21.34
N GLY A 264 -7.44 -8.82 21.33
CA GLY A 264 -7.23 -7.39 21.05
C GLY A 264 -6.82 -7.16 19.59
N ARG A 265 -6.58 -5.90 19.23
CA ARG A 265 -5.98 -5.50 17.95
C ARG A 265 -5.03 -4.36 18.22
N TYR A 266 -3.82 -4.41 17.71
CA TYR A 266 -2.92 -3.28 17.69
C TYR A 266 -2.17 -3.26 16.37
N ASP A 267 -2.06 -2.08 15.79
CA ASP A 267 -1.25 -1.85 14.61
C ASP A 267 0.13 -1.35 15.07
N THR A 268 1.19 -1.66 14.31
CA THR A 268 2.56 -1.24 14.63
C THR A 268 2.91 0.00 13.82
N ALA A 269 3.41 1.04 14.49
CA ALA A 269 3.88 2.27 13.86
C ALA A 269 5.36 2.50 14.14
N VAL A 270 6.09 2.96 13.13
CA VAL A 270 7.48 3.41 13.27
C VAL A 270 7.46 4.94 13.34
N VAL A 271 8.04 5.49 14.41
CA VAL A 271 8.03 6.93 14.67
C VAL A 271 9.45 7.46 14.72
N LEU A 272 9.68 8.61 14.09
CA LEU A 272 10.95 9.34 14.19
C LEU A 272 11.01 10.02 15.57
N VAL A 273 11.97 9.65 16.41
CA VAL A 273 12.03 10.07 17.82
C VAL A 273 12.89 11.33 18.02
N ASN A 274 13.81 11.62 17.10
CA ASN A 274 14.71 12.78 17.14
C ASN A 274 15.16 13.21 15.74
N ASP A 275 15.81 14.38 15.64
CA ASP A 275 16.31 14.94 14.38
C ASP A 275 17.42 14.09 13.72
N GLU A 276 18.01 13.16 14.47
CA GLU A 276 18.98 12.19 13.98
C GLU A 276 18.31 10.95 13.35
N ALA A 277 16.99 10.77 13.54
CA ALA A 277 16.26 9.61 13.03
C ALA A 277 16.10 9.69 11.51
N GLN A 278 16.42 8.59 10.83
CA GLN A 278 16.31 8.50 9.37
C GLN A 278 15.14 7.59 8.99
N SER A 279 14.43 7.94 7.92
CA SER A 279 13.32 7.15 7.38
C SER A 279 13.76 5.84 6.70
N THR A 280 15.05 5.52 6.70
CA THR A 280 15.68 4.40 5.96
C THR A 280 15.71 3.08 6.72
N GLY A 281 15.10 2.98 7.90
CA GLY A 281 14.95 1.74 8.68
C GLY A 281 15.34 1.86 10.17
N LEU A 282 15.01 0.84 10.95
CA LEU A 282 15.38 0.76 12.37
C LEU A 282 16.88 0.48 12.51
N ALA A 283 17.66 1.47 12.95
CA ALA A 283 19.06 1.26 13.32
C ALA A 283 19.15 0.53 14.67
N GLY A 284 19.47 -0.77 14.61
CA GLY A 284 20.05 -1.52 15.73
C GLY A 284 19.29 -1.47 17.07
N MET A 285 18.10 -2.05 17.13
CA MET A 285 17.62 -2.68 18.36
C MET A 285 17.49 -4.18 18.10
N THR A 286 18.52 -4.94 18.47
CA THR A 286 18.33 -6.36 18.80
C THR A 286 17.34 -6.44 19.94
N VAL A 287 16.25 -7.16 19.71
CA VAL A 287 15.28 -7.59 20.73
C VAL A 287 16.00 -8.28 21.88
#